data_AF-A0A832H2R7-F1
#
_entry.id   AF-A0A832H2R7-F1
#
_cell.length_a   1.000
_cell.length_b   1.000
_cell.length_c   1.000
_cell.angle_alpha   90.00
_cell.angle_beta   90.00
_cell.angle_gamma   90.00
#
_symmetry.space_group_name_H-M   'P 1'
#
loop_
_entity.id
_entity.type
_entity.pdbx_description
1 polymer ?
#
loop_
_entity_poly.entity_id
_entity_poly.type
_entity_poly.pdbx_seq_one_letter_code
_entity_poly.pdbx_strand_id
1 'polypeptide(L)' 'MKVLLSAYACEPGRGTELGVGWNTVREVARYHEVWVLTRPDDGREAIEA' A
#
# COMPACT_ATOMS: atom_id res chain seq x y z
N MET A 1 -11.60 1.79 13.25
CA MET A 1 -10.52 0.94 13.81
C MET A 1 -9.19 1.41 13.23
N LYS A 2 -8.09 1.14 13.93
CA LYS A 2 -6.72 1.37 13.48
C LYS A 2 -6.15 0.06 12.92
N VAL A 3 -5.70 0.06 11.66
CA VAL A 3 -5.22 -1.14 10.97
C VAL A 3 -3.78 -0.93 10.50
N LEU A 4 -2.91 -1.88 10.81
CA LEU A 4 -1.54 -1.94 10.30
C LEU A 4 -1.44 -3.08 9.29
N LEU A 5 -1.06 -2.75 8.05
CA LEU A 5 -0.83 -3.72 6.98
C LEU A 5 0.68 -3.90 6.75
N SER A 6 1.15 -5.14 6.67
CA SER A 6 2.51 -5.48 6.26
C SER A 6 2.48 -6.02 4.83
N ALA A 7 2.91 -5.22 3.86
CA ALA A 7 2.85 -5.54 2.44
C ALA A 7 4.25 -5.49 1.83
N TYR A 8 4.78 -6.65 1.40
CA TYR A 8 6.11 -6.74 0.78
C TYR A 8 6.21 -5.91 -0.52
N ALA A 9 5.15 -5.94 -1.32
CA ALA A 9 5.03 -5.22 -2.58
C ALA A 9 3.83 -4.27 -2.50
N CYS A 10 4.04 -2.96 -2.67
CA CYS A 10 2.99 -1.95 -2.56
C CYS A 10 3.36 -0.74 -3.42
N GLU A 11 2.77 -0.61 -4.61
CA GLU A 11 3.07 0.52 -5.50
C GLU A 11 1.83 0.91 -6.34
N PRO A 12 1.46 2.20 -6.39
CA PRO A 12 0.39 2.69 -7.25
C PRO A 12 0.72 2.52 -8.74
N GLY A 13 -0.30 2.25 -9.55
CA GLY A 13 -0.16 2.20 -11.01
C GLY A 13 0.59 0.98 -11.55
N ARG A 14 0.94 0.00 -10.70
CA ARG A 14 1.58 -1.26 -11.11
C ARG A 14 0.59 -2.42 -11.17
N GLY A 15 0.90 -3.40 -12.02
CA GLY A 15 0.22 -4.69 -12.04
C GLY A 15 0.84 -5.68 -11.05
N THR A 16 0.25 -6.88 -10.95
CA THR A 16 0.72 -8.01 -10.10
C THR A 16 0.74 -7.68 -8.60
N GLU A 17 1.68 -8.27 -7.84
CA GLU A 17 1.73 -8.19 -6.38
C GLU A 17 1.88 -6.75 -5.86
N LEU A 18 2.63 -5.89 -6.58
CA LEU A 18 2.81 -4.48 -6.25
C LEU A 18 1.48 -3.72 -6.21
N GLY A 19 0.68 -3.89 -7.26
CA GLY A 19 -0.63 -3.27 -7.36
C GLY A 19 -1.63 -3.84 -6.36
N VAL A 20 -1.54 -5.13 -6.05
CA VAL A 20 -2.41 -5.76 -5.04
C VAL A 20 -2.21 -5.11 -3.68
N GLY A 21 -0.96 -4.95 -3.22
CA GLY A 21 -0.68 -4.31 -1.94
C GLY A 21 -1.26 -2.88 -1.86
N TRP A 22 -1.04 -2.08 -2.90
CA TRP A 22 -1.58 -0.71 -2.95
C TRP A 22 -3.11 -0.67 -2.94
N ASN A 23 -3.76 -1.49 -3.78
CA ASN A 23 -5.22 -1.52 -3.87
C ASN A 23 -5.85 -2.03 -2.58
N THR A 24 -5.23 -2.99 -1.89
CA THR A 24 -5.69 -3.43 -0.56
C THR A 24 -5.63 -2.29 0.46
N VAL A 25 -4.50 -1.57 0.55
CA VAL A 25 -4.38 -0.39 1.43
C VAL A 25 -5.46 0.63 1.10
N ARG A 26 -5.66 0.90 -0.19
CA ARG A 26 -6.63 1.89 -0.68
C ARG A 26 -8.07 1.55 -0.33
N GLU A 27 -8.45 0.28 -0.39
CA GLU A 27 -9.80 -0.16 -0.04
C GLU A 27 -10.05 -0.18 1.46
N VAL A 28 -9.10 -0.69 2.26
CA VAL A 28 -9.25 -0.67 3.73
C VAL A 28 -9.31 0.77 4.26
N ALA A 29 -8.53 1.67 3.66
CA ALA A 29 -8.51 3.09 4.02
C ALA A 29 -9.84 3.83 3.75
N ARG A 30 -10.79 3.24 3.01
CA ARG A 30 -12.15 3.80 2.86
C ARG A 30 -12.98 3.68 4.15
N TYR A 31 -12.62 2.75 5.02
CA TYR A 31 -13.42 2.40 6.21
C TYR A 31 -12.65 2.59 7.53
N HIS A 32 -11.31 2.55 7.48
CA HIS A 32 -10.46 2.53 8.66
C HIS A 32 -9.25 3.46 8.50
N GLU A 33 -8.63 3.82 9.63
CA GLU A 33 -7.33 4.49 9.63
C GLU A 33 -6.26 3.41 9.41
N VAL A 34 -5.46 3.56 8.36
CA VAL A 34 -4.53 2.53 7.89
C VAL A 34 -3.11 3.05 7.85
N TRP A 35 -2.18 2.25 8.37
CA TRP A 35 -0.75 2.36 8.11
C TRP A 35 -0.29 1.14 7.32
N VAL A 36 0.65 1.33 6.40
CA VAL A 36 1.29 0.25 5.66
C VAL A 36 2.78 0.28 5.88
N LEU A 37 3.36 -0.88 6.19
CA LEU A 37 4.80 -1.13 6.14
C LEU A 37 5.10 -1.82 4.82
N THR A 38 6.00 -1.25 4.04
CA THR A 38 6.47 -1.79 2.77
C THR A 38 7.95 -1.50 2.57
N ARG A 39 8.56 -2.10 1.54
CA ARG A 39 9.99 -1.88 1.26
C ARG A 39 10.22 -0.45 0.77
N PRO A 40 11.33 0.19 1.16
CA PRO A 40 11.63 1.55 0.71
C PRO A 40 12.04 1.60 -0.78
N ASP A 41 12.49 0.47 -1.33
CA ASP A 41 13.13 0.37 -2.64
C ASP A 41 12.11 0.45 -3.80
N ASP A 42 10.91 -0.11 -3.60
CA ASP A 42 9.86 -0.20 -4.59
C ASP A 42 8.67 0.67 -4.18
N GLY A 43 8.22 1.56 -5.07
CA GLY A 43 6.98 2.31 -4.94
C GLY A 43 6.97 3.52 -4.02
N ARG A 44 8.04 3.79 -3.25
CA ARG A 44 8.10 4.99 -2.38
C ARG A 44 7.89 6.30 -3.15
N GLU A 45 8.64 6.51 -4.24
CA GLU A 45 8.50 7.72 -5.08
C GLU A 45 7.07 7.85 -5.62
N ALA A 46 6.46 6.73 -6.04
CA ALA A 46 5.12 6.73 -6.59
C ALA A 46 4.03 6.95 -5.52
N ILE A 47 4.28 6.58 -4.25
CA ILE A 47 3.39 6.79 -3.11
C ILE A 47 3.47 8.23 -2.58
N GLU A 48 4.66 8.83 -2.59
CA GLU A 48 4.93 10.18 -2.07
C GLU A 48 4.71 11.30 -3.11
N ALA A 49 4.52 10.96 -4.40
CA ALA A 49 4.22 11.90 -5.49
C ALA A 49 2.79 12.49 -5.41
#